data_AF-A0A011Q6F0-F1
#
_entry.id   AF-A0A011Q6F0-F1
#
_cell.length_a   1.000
_cell.length_b   1.000
_cell.length_c   1.000
_cell.angle_alpha   90.00
_cell.angle_beta   90.00
_cell.angle_gamma   90.00
#
_symmetry.space_group_name_H-M   'P 1'
#
loop_
_entity.id
_entity.type
_entity.pdbx_description
1 polymer ?
#
loop_
_entity_poly.entity_id
_entity_poly.type
_entity_poly.pdbx_seq_one_letter_code
_entity_poly.pdbx_strand_id
1 'polypeptide(L)'
;MGEQEKNAPMTDSDSSTGATSALASETVVRHFRQILMWPLRIMPGQLEGTRIPKHWEAIEAAADACPWQELRDEFDDPKSFQQRHYKEFITFLPFVQRCLYGQGSASSPRGGLDSALRVFRRRDIAQMRVTLDRHHAPWVLQIAHVDLYFFYDTDIIIPVVEVFADDVPLSVAEDLLFKTGRAYPAYWKPDGRAAQCPYRVEWLSPTGDILAVSDYEDQQKFLEFTCQHRSPNVAAHWAYLLEPLALHLSDCGGVIRFRQIEYHRMPLLAYLSFDDPKVLTRGDFARLALITKAGPSDSLPI
;
A
#
# COMPACT_ATOMS: atom_id res chain seq x y z
N MET A 1 -65.43 8.30 -24.86
CA MET A 1 -64.88 7.17 -24.08
C MET A 1 -63.36 7.22 -24.26
N GLY A 2 -62.57 7.95 -23.49
CA GLY A 2 -62.78 8.47 -22.15
C GLY A 2 -62.15 7.54 -21.12
N GLU A 3 -60.82 7.49 -21.07
CA GLU A 3 -60.07 7.01 -19.91
C GLU A 3 -58.74 7.77 -19.86
N GLN A 4 -58.70 8.75 -18.96
CA GLN A 4 -57.52 9.47 -18.51
C GLN A 4 -56.90 8.63 -17.39
N GLU A 5 -55.67 8.16 -17.59
CA GLU A 5 -54.87 7.64 -16.47
C GLU A 5 -54.27 8.80 -15.68
N LYS A 6 -54.50 8.72 -14.38
CA LYS A 6 -54.48 9.80 -13.41
C LYS A 6 -53.13 9.80 -12.71
N ASN A 7 -52.39 10.90 -12.85
CA ASN A 7 -51.24 11.25 -12.01
C ASN A 7 -51.63 11.14 -10.52
N ALA A 8 -50.90 10.31 -9.77
CA ALA A 8 -50.91 10.31 -8.31
C ALA A 8 -49.68 11.09 -7.81
N PRO A 9 -49.83 12.04 -6.88
CA PRO A 9 -48.71 12.72 -6.26
C PRO A 9 -48.14 11.86 -5.13
N MET A 10 -46.82 11.64 -5.12
CA MET A 10 -46.12 11.14 -3.93
C MET A 10 -45.97 12.32 -2.98
N THR A 11 -46.72 12.28 -1.89
CA THR A 11 -46.71 13.26 -0.80
C THR A 11 -45.39 13.17 -0.03
N ASP A 12 -44.67 14.29 0.02
CA ASP A 12 -43.65 14.58 1.03
C ASP A 12 -44.29 14.46 2.42
N SER A 13 -43.83 13.48 3.20
CA SER A 13 -44.07 13.44 4.64
C SER A 13 -42.85 14.01 5.35
N ASP A 14 -42.89 15.33 5.54
CA ASP A 14 -42.03 16.09 6.43
C ASP A 14 -42.36 15.65 7.87
N SER A 15 -41.43 14.97 8.53
CA SER A 15 -41.53 14.63 9.95
C SER A 15 -40.32 15.17 10.71
N SER A 16 -40.33 16.50 10.90
CA SER A 16 -39.49 17.18 11.87
C SER A 16 -40.03 16.91 13.29
N THR A 17 -39.49 15.94 14.02
CA THR A 17 -39.46 16.00 15.50
C THR A 17 -38.43 15.03 16.07
N GLY A 18 -37.39 15.58 16.71
CA GLY A 18 -36.40 14.76 17.44
C GLY A 18 -35.06 15.45 17.61
N ALA A 19 -35.06 16.59 18.28
CA ALA A 19 -33.85 17.35 18.58
C ALA A 19 -32.84 16.54 19.41
N THR A 20 -31.56 16.81 19.12
CA THR A 20 -30.39 16.59 19.98
C THR A 20 -29.86 15.15 20.07
N SER A 21 -29.41 14.62 18.92
CA SER A 21 -28.24 13.74 18.96
C SER A 21 -27.07 14.59 19.47
N ALA A 22 -26.65 14.33 20.71
CA ALA A 22 -25.35 14.79 21.17
C ALA A 22 -24.34 14.41 20.08
N LEU A 23 -23.57 15.38 19.58
CA LEU A 23 -22.42 15.14 18.71
C LEU A 23 -21.52 14.17 19.48
N ALA A 24 -21.73 12.87 19.26
CA ALA A 24 -20.86 11.85 19.79
C ALA A 24 -19.50 12.16 19.16
N SER A 25 -18.56 12.60 19.99
CA SER A 25 -17.19 12.81 19.58
C SER A 25 -16.74 11.52 18.89
N GLU A 26 -16.41 11.64 17.61
CA GLU A 26 -15.94 10.50 16.83
C GLU A 26 -14.76 9.84 17.55
N THR A 27 -14.76 8.52 17.61
CA THR A 27 -13.66 7.76 18.23
C THR A 27 -12.34 8.12 17.54
N VAL A 28 -11.32 8.44 18.32
CA VAL A 28 -9.99 8.80 17.82
C VAL A 28 -9.06 7.58 17.93
N VAL A 29 -8.41 7.25 16.83
CA VAL A 29 -7.27 6.33 16.77
C VAL A 29 -6.02 7.10 17.18
N ARG A 30 -5.52 6.84 18.38
CA ARG A 30 -4.37 7.57 18.96
C ARG A 30 -3.10 7.36 18.17
N HIS A 31 -2.84 6.13 17.75
CA HIS A 31 -1.77 5.80 16.83
C HIS A 31 -2.32 4.91 15.72
N PHE A 32 -2.26 5.39 14.49
CA PHE A 32 -2.58 4.65 13.29
C PHE A 32 -1.28 4.21 12.61
N ARG A 33 -1.15 2.91 12.31
CA ARG A 33 -0.03 2.36 11.54
C ARG A 33 -0.54 1.33 10.56
N GLN A 34 -0.07 1.43 9.31
CA GLN A 34 -0.46 0.55 8.22
C GLN A 34 0.80 0.11 7.46
N ILE A 35 0.91 -1.20 7.25
CA ILE A 35 1.95 -1.83 6.43
C ILE A 35 1.27 -2.40 5.20
N LEU A 36 1.52 -1.81 4.04
CA LEU A 36 1.08 -2.32 2.74
C LEU A 36 2.14 -3.27 2.20
N MET A 37 1.73 -4.45 1.74
CA MET A 37 2.59 -5.43 1.08
C MET A 37 2.06 -5.65 -0.33
N TRP A 38 2.89 -5.48 -1.36
CA TRP A 38 2.45 -5.56 -2.75
C TRP A 38 3.12 -6.71 -3.52
N PRO A 39 2.60 -7.94 -3.49
CA PRO A 39 3.21 -9.04 -4.22
C PRO A 39 3.22 -8.79 -5.74
N LEU A 40 4.41 -8.70 -6.31
CA LEU A 40 4.63 -8.50 -7.73
C LEU A 40 5.46 -9.66 -8.29
N ARG A 41 5.16 -10.03 -9.54
CA ARG A 41 5.93 -11.02 -10.29
C ARG A 41 6.85 -10.31 -11.27
N ILE A 42 8.13 -10.63 -11.19
CA ILE A 42 9.11 -10.26 -12.20
C ILE A 42 8.77 -11.01 -13.48
N MET A 43 8.71 -10.26 -14.57
CA MET A 43 8.51 -10.80 -15.90
C MET A 43 9.89 -11.00 -16.55
N PRO A 44 10.16 -12.19 -17.11
CA PRO A 44 11.39 -12.41 -17.86
C PRO A 44 11.55 -11.31 -18.90
N GLY A 45 12.77 -10.77 -19.05
CA GLY A 45 13.07 -9.88 -20.17
C GLY A 45 12.75 -10.57 -21.49
N GLN A 46 12.45 -9.81 -22.54
CA GLN A 46 12.19 -10.38 -23.88
C GLN A 46 13.39 -11.13 -24.48
N LEU A 47 14.56 -11.10 -23.82
CA LEU A 47 15.69 -11.98 -24.09
C LEU A 47 15.42 -13.34 -23.44
N GLU A 48 14.79 -14.22 -24.22
CA GLU A 48 14.44 -15.60 -23.88
C GLU A 48 15.62 -16.38 -23.28
N GLY A 49 15.37 -17.05 -22.14
CA GLY A 49 16.11 -18.26 -21.76
C GLY A 49 17.13 -18.17 -20.63
N THR A 50 17.49 -16.98 -20.12
CA THR A 50 18.35 -16.87 -18.93
C THR A 50 17.51 -16.78 -17.68
N ARG A 51 17.44 -17.87 -16.91
CA ARG A 51 16.92 -17.84 -15.53
C ARG A 51 17.91 -16.99 -14.73
N ILE A 52 17.49 -15.79 -14.31
CA ILE A 52 18.30 -14.91 -13.45
C ILE A 52 17.97 -15.30 -12.01
N PRO A 53 18.85 -16.02 -11.28
CA PRO A 53 18.57 -16.43 -9.91
C PRO A 53 18.61 -15.26 -8.92
N LYS A 54 19.24 -14.15 -9.29
CA LYS A 54 19.50 -12.97 -8.45
C LYS A 54 19.03 -11.69 -9.11
N HIS A 55 17.72 -11.49 -9.16
CA HIS A 55 17.12 -10.32 -9.82
C HIS A 55 17.61 -8.97 -9.28
N TRP A 56 18.07 -8.92 -8.03
CA TRP A 56 18.63 -7.70 -7.42
C TRP A 56 19.94 -7.22 -8.05
N GLU A 57 20.68 -8.08 -8.77
CA GLU A 57 21.91 -7.67 -9.47
C GLU A 57 21.63 -6.60 -10.53
N ALA A 58 20.42 -6.57 -11.10
CA ALA A 58 20.00 -5.51 -12.01
C ALA A 58 19.86 -4.14 -11.32
N ILE A 59 19.52 -4.13 -10.02
CA ILE A 59 19.44 -2.93 -9.20
C ILE A 59 20.84 -2.47 -8.79
N GLU A 60 21.70 -3.40 -8.39
CA GLU A 60 23.11 -3.11 -8.06
C GLU A 60 23.87 -2.54 -9.27
N ALA A 61 23.62 -3.07 -10.47
CA ALA A 61 24.23 -2.56 -11.70
C ALA A 61 23.77 -1.13 -12.06
N ALA A 62 22.60 -0.72 -11.58
CA ALA A 62 22.03 0.62 -11.79
C ALA A 62 22.28 1.59 -10.61
N ALA A 63 23.16 1.23 -9.66
CA ALA A 63 23.26 1.85 -8.34
C ALA A 63 23.42 3.38 -8.35
N ASP A 64 24.18 3.96 -9.28
CA ASP A 64 24.46 5.40 -9.29
C ASP A 64 23.22 6.28 -9.53
N ALA A 65 22.14 5.72 -10.10
CA ALA A 65 20.87 6.40 -10.36
C ALA A 65 19.67 5.73 -9.66
N CYS A 66 19.90 4.69 -8.86
CA CYS A 66 18.83 3.90 -8.26
C CYS A 66 18.48 4.42 -6.85
N PRO A 67 17.21 4.73 -6.55
CA PRO A 67 16.81 5.17 -5.21
C PRO A 67 16.81 4.03 -4.17
N TRP A 68 16.89 2.78 -4.62
CA TRP A 68 16.91 1.58 -3.78
C TRP A 68 18.32 1.25 -3.31
N GLN A 69 18.54 1.28 -1.99
CA GLN A 69 19.82 0.99 -1.38
C GLN A 69 19.73 -0.31 -0.58
N GLU A 70 20.66 -1.24 -0.77
CA GLU A 70 20.68 -2.50 -0.03
C GLU A 70 20.73 -2.21 1.49
N LEU A 71 19.76 -2.75 2.22
CA LEU A 71 19.77 -2.75 3.67
C LEU A 71 20.57 -3.98 4.11
N ARG A 72 21.85 -3.75 4.42
CA ARG A 72 22.70 -4.81 4.97
C ARG A 72 22.25 -5.19 6.36
N ASP A 73 22.37 -6.47 6.67
CA ASP A 73 21.83 -7.05 7.89
C ASP A 73 22.58 -6.52 9.12
N GLU A 74 21.86 -6.31 10.23
CA GLU A 74 22.42 -5.83 11.50
C GLU A 74 23.22 -6.92 12.24
N PHE A 75 23.27 -8.14 11.69
CA PHE A 75 24.13 -9.25 12.14
C PHE A 75 25.59 -9.11 11.69
N ASP A 76 25.94 -8.11 10.88
CA ASP A 76 27.29 -7.90 10.38
C ASP A 76 28.26 -7.33 11.45
N ASP A 77 27.76 -6.53 12.40
CA ASP A 77 28.56 -5.95 13.50
C ASP A 77 28.01 -6.37 14.88
N PRO A 78 28.75 -7.21 15.65
CA PRO A 78 28.37 -7.60 17.00
C PRO A 78 28.17 -6.43 17.97
N LYS A 79 28.79 -5.27 17.72
CA LYS A 79 28.65 -4.08 18.57
C LYS A 79 27.33 -3.34 18.37
N SER A 80 26.74 -3.42 17.18
CA SER A 80 25.40 -2.88 16.90
C SER A 80 24.28 -3.90 17.15
N PHE A 81 24.62 -5.16 17.48
CA PHE A 81 23.65 -6.22 17.66
C PHE A 81 22.81 -6.03 18.93
N GLN A 82 21.49 -5.94 18.77
CA GLN A 82 20.56 -5.64 19.86
C GLN A 82 19.90 -6.90 20.42
N GLN A 83 19.54 -6.87 21.71
CA GLN A 83 18.89 -8.00 22.40
C GLN A 83 17.59 -8.46 21.71
N ARG A 84 16.86 -7.55 21.07
CA ARG A 84 15.64 -7.89 20.31
C ARG A 84 15.94 -8.85 19.15
N HIS A 85 17.03 -8.64 18.40
CA HIS A 85 17.43 -9.49 17.27
C HIS A 85 17.86 -10.87 17.74
N TYR A 86 18.51 -10.95 18.91
CA TYR A 86 18.78 -12.25 19.54
C TYR A 86 17.50 -13.02 19.81
N LYS A 87 16.50 -12.38 20.45
CA LYS A 87 15.22 -13.01 20.78
C LYS A 87 14.49 -13.48 19.52
N GLU A 88 14.44 -12.64 18.49
CA GLU A 88 13.85 -12.97 17.19
C GLU A 88 14.53 -14.20 16.59
N PHE A 89 15.86 -14.16 16.48
CA PHE A 89 16.66 -15.25 15.92
C PHE A 89 16.36 -16.58 16.60
N ILE A 90 16.46 -16.66 17.93
CA ILE A 90 16.27 -17.93 18.65
C ILE A 90 14.81 -18.45 18.64
N THR A 91 13.84 -17.57 18.38
CA THR A 91 12.40 -17.94 18.36
C THR A 91 12.00 -18.50 17.00
N PHE A 92 12.68 -18.11 15.92
CA PHE A 92 12.39 -18.62 14.59
C PHE A 92 12.84 -20.07 14.40
N LEU A 93 12.07 -20.82 13.60
CA LEU A 93 12.44 -22.17 13.19
C LEU A 93 13.72 -22.12 12.33
N PRO A 94 14.58 -23.15 12.35
CA PRO A 94 15.88 -23.11 11.66
C PRO A 94 15.82 -22.78 10.16
N PHE A 95 14.76 -23.17 9.45
CA PHE A 95 14.63 -22.84 8.03
C PHE A 95 14.25 -21.36 7.80
N VAL A 96 13.50 -20.76 8.73
CA VAL A 96 13.15 -19.33 8.69
C VAL A 96 14.39 -18.50 8.99
N GLN A 97 15.19 -18.91 9.98
CA GLN A 97 16.47 -18.27 10.29
C GLN A 97 17.39 -18.23 9.05
N ARG A 98 17.56 -19.36 8.36
CA ARG A 98 18.38 -19.43 7.13
C ARG A 98 17.82 -18.58 5.99
N CYS A 99 16.50 -18.45 5.90
CA CYS A 99 15.85 -17.64 4.86
C CYS A 99 16.05 -16.14 5.10
N LEU A 100 15.85 -15.69 6.34
CA LEU A 100 15.92 -14.27 6.71
C LEU A 100 17.36 -13.79 6.88
N TYR A 101 18.15 -14.53 7.64
CA TYR A 101 19.49 -14.13 8.09
C TYR A 101 20.61 -14.86 7.34
N GLY A 102 20.30 -15.81 6.44
CA GLY A 102 21.31 -16.61 5.75
C GLY A 102 22.08 -17.57 6.64
N GLN A 103 23.25 -18.01 6.18
CA GLN A 103 24.19 -18.85 6.93
C GLN A 103 25.51 -18.11 7.11
N GLY A 104 26.00 -18.02 8.34
CA GLY A 104 27.33 -17.48 8.62
C GLY A 104 28.41 -18.41 8.05
N SER A 105 29.07 -18.00 6.96
CA SER A 105 30.23 -18.71 6.43
C SER A 105 31.50 -17.90 6.69
N ALA A 106 32.47 -18.54 7.34
CA ALA A 106 33.80 -17.97 7.59
C ALA A 106 34.65 -17.78 6.31
N SER A 107 34.15 -18.15 5.12
CA SER A 107 34.96 -18.21 3.88
C SER A 107 34.50 -17.30 2.74
N SER A 108 33.56 -16.36 2.95
CA SER A 108 33.18 -15.41 1.89
C SER A 108 34.05 -14.15 1.96
N PRO A 109 34.82 -13.79 0.92
CA PRO A 109 35.70 -12.61 0.92
C PRO A 109 34.94 -11.27 1.04
N ARG A 110 33.61 -11.30 0.96
CA ARG A 110 32.70 -10.15 1.09
C ARG A 110 31.78 -10.22 2.32
N GLY A 111 32.04 -11.08 3.30
CA GLY A 111 31.35 -11.09 4.60
C GLY A 111 29.82 -11.31 4.57
N GLY A 112 29.19 -11.41 3.40
CA GLY A 112 27.74 -11.49 3.27
C GLY A 112 27.23 -12.87 3.62
N LEU A 113 26.27 -12.92 4.54
CA LEU A 113 25.38 -14.05 4.75
C LEU A 113 24.73 -14.40 3.40
N ASP A 114 24.77 -15.67 3.00
CA ASP A 114 24.08 -16.16 1.80
C ASP A 114 22.58 -16.28 2.10
N SER A 115 21.95 -15.14 2.39
CA SER A 115 20.52 -15.04 2.68
C SER A 115 19.72 -15.18 1.39
N ALA A 116 18.68 -16.01 1.46
CA ALA A 116 17.73 -16.17 0.38
C ALA A 116 16.84 -14.92 0.21
N LEU A 117 16.88 -13.98 1.16
CA LEU A 117 16.19 -12.72 1.13
C LEU A 117 17.18 -11.56 1.04
N ARG A 118 16.90 -10.60 0.15
CA ARG A 118 17.58 -9.30 0.09
C ARG A 118 16.56 -8.19 0.22
N VAL A 119 16.87 -7.19 1.03
CA VAL A 119 16.00 -6.04 1.27
C VAL A 119 16.70 -4.79 0.78
N PHE A 120 16.00 -4.00 -0.03
CA PHE A 120 16.46 -2.69 -0.45
C PHE A 120 15.54 -1.64 0.12
N ARG A 121 16.09 -0.61 0.74
CA ARG A 121 15.34 0.50 1.33
C ARG A 121 15.43 1.73 0.45
N ARG A 122 14.28 2.36 0.25
CA ARG A 122 14.15 3.67 -0.38
C ARG A 122 14.04 4.74 0.71
N ARG A 123 14.87 5.79 0.64
CA ARG A 123 15.02 6.81 1.71
C ARG A 123 14.68 8.24 1.27
N ASP A 124 14.47 8.46 -0.02
CA ASP A 124 14.10 9.76 -0.58
C ASP A 124 12.64 10.13 -0.29
N ILE A 125 11.81 9.21 0.19
CA ILE A 125 10.38 9.44 0.50
C ILE A 125 10.18 9.48 2.01
N ALA A 126 9.66 10.59 2.52
CA ALA A 126 9.46 10.82 3.96
C ALA A 126 7.99 10.82 4.39
N GLN A 127 7.07 11.24 3.52
CA GLN A 127 5.65 11.34 3.85
C GLN A 127 4.75 10.93 2.68
N MET A 128 3.58 10.42 3.02
CA MET A 128 2.46 10.19 2.11
C MET A 128 1.36 11.20 2.42
N ARG A 129 1.08 12.13 1.50
CA ARG A 129 -0.07 13.03 1.63
C ARG A 129 -1.27 12.45 0.87
N VAL A 130 -2.38 12.24 1.57
CA VAL A 130 -3.58 11.57 1.05
C VAL A 130 -4.78 12.50 1.15
N THR A 131 -5.39 12.83 0.01
CA THR A 131 -6.70 13.47 -0.06
C THR A 131 -7.74 12.39 -0.28
N LEU A 132 -8.61 12.12 0.71
CA LEU A 132 -9.63 11.07 0.63
C LEU A 132 -10.87 11.49 -0.17
N ASP A 133 -11.22 12.77 -0.08
CA ASP A 133 -12.31 13.41 -0.81
C ASP A 133 -11.88 14.85 -1.16
N ARG A 134 -12.27 15.32 -2.35
CA ARG A 134 -11.88 16.64 -2.89
C ARG A 134 -12.25 17.83 -1.98
N HIS A 135 -13.23 17.66 -1.11
CA HIS A 135 -13.72 18.72 -0.22
C HIS A 135 -13.08 18.72 1.16
N HIS A 136 -12.26 17.72 1.48
CA HIS A 136 -11.62 17.57 2.78
C HIS A 136 -10.13 17.90 2.69
N ALA A 137 -9.58 18.39 3.80
CA ALA A 137 -8.15 18.62 3.91
C ALA A 137 -7.37 17.29 3.75
N PRO A 138 -6.16 17.34 3.16
CA PRO A 138 -5.34 16.14 3.04
C PRO A 138 -4.82 15.68 4.40
N TRP A 139 -4.71 14.37 4.56
CA TRP A 139 -4.02 13.71 5.67
C TRP A 139 -2.56 13.51 5.31
N VAL A 140 -1.64 13.73 6.25
CA VAL A 140 -0.21 13.48 6.06
C VAL A 140 0.19 12.31 6.95
N LEU A 141 0.60 11.21 6.32
CA LEU A 141 1.14 10.05 7.00
C LEU A 141 2.67 10.08 6.90
N GLN A 142 3.35 9.82 8.01
CA GLN A 142 4.80 9.68 8.05
C GLN A 142 5.20 8.30 7.52
N ILE A 143 6.33 8.22 6.82
CA ILE A 143 6.92 6.96 6.36
C ILE A 143 7.80 6.40 7.46
N ALA A 144 7.50 5.18 7.93
CA ALA A 144 8.43 4.45 8.79
C ALA A 144 9.53 3.81 7.94
N HIS A 145 9.15 3.13 6.84
CA HIS A 145 10.07 2.67 5.81
C HIS A 145 9.35 2.30 4.52
N VAL A 146 10.13 2.33 3.42
CA VAL A 146 9.76 1.78 2.12
C VAL A 146 10.84 0.78 1.74
N ASP A 147 10.46 -0.49 1.69
CA ASP A 147 11.38 -1.60 1.46
C ASP A 147 10.96 -2.41 0.24
N LEU A 148 11.93 -3.00 -0.45
CA LEU A 148 11.74 -3.87 -1.59
C LEU A 148 12.44 -5.19 -1.31
N TYR A 149 11.65 -6.25 -1.17
CA TYR A 149 12.11 -7.58 -0.85
C TYR A 149 12.32 -8.39 -2.13
N PHE A 150 13.52 -8.93 -2.29
CA PHE A 150 13.87 -9.90 -3.32
C PHE A 150 14.11 -11.26 -2.71
N PHE A 151 13.71 -12.30 -3.42
CA PHE A 151 13.89 -13.68 -3.03
C PHE A 151 14.78 -14.41 -4.03
N TYR A 152 15.74 -15.16 -3.53
CA TYR A 152 16.63 -15.97 -4.36
C TYR A 152 15.83 -17.01 -5.15
N ASP A 153 16.18 -17.15 -6.44
CA ASP A 153 15.60 -18.12 -7.38
C ASP A 153 14.06 -18.05 -7.52
N THR A 154 13.46 -16.92 -7.14
CA THR A 154 12.02 -16.67 -7.23
C THR A 154 11.77 -15.39 -8.02
N ASP A 155 10.82 -15.45 -8.96
CA ASP A 155 10.40 -14.27 -9.74
C ASP A 155 9.38 -13.41 -8.97
N ILE A 156 9.45 -13.36 -7.64
CA ILE A 156 8.53 -12.60 -6.80
C ILE A 156 9.34 -11.52 -6.09
N ILE A 157 8.77 -10.32 -6.04
CA ILE A 157 9.23 -9.21 -5.21
C ILE A 157 8.07 -8.67 -4.40
N ILE A 158 8.37 -8.13 -3.23
CA ILE A 158 7.36 -7.52 -2.37
C ILE A 158 7.86 -6.13 -1.96
N PRO A 159 7.39 -5.06 -2.60
CA PRO A 159 7.44 -3.72 -2.06
C PRO A 159 6.57 -3.66 -0.80
N VAL A 160 7.13 -3.09 0.26
CA VAL A 160 6.49 -2.88 1.55
C VAL A 160 6.55 -1.41 1.88
N VAL A 161 5.39 -0.81 2.14
CA VAL A 161 5.27 0.59 2.54
C VAL A 161 4.64 0.64 3.92
N GLU A 162 5.38 1.13 4.90
CA GLU A 162 4.88 1.34 6.24
C GLU A 162 4.69 2.82 6.53
N VAL A 163 3.46 3.17 6.90
CA VAL A 163 3.03 4.55 7.20
C VAL A 163 2.36 4.64 8.55
N PHE A 164 2.44 5.81 9.18
CA PHE A 164 1.75 6.08 10.44
C PHE A 164 1.32 7.54 10.59
N ALA A 165 0.35 7.76 11.46
CA ALA A 165 -0.10 9.07 11.91
C ALA A 165 -0.72 8.95 13.31
N ASP A 166 -0.76 10.05 14.05
CA ASP A 166 -1.37 10.10 15.37
C ASP A 166 -2.71 10.86 15.31
N ASP A 167 -3.57 10.56 16.28
CA ASP A 167 -4.88 11.22 16.48
C ASP A 167 -5.77 11.29 15.22
N VAL A 168 -5.95 10.13 14.57
CA VAL A 168 -6.76 9.99 13.35
C VAL A 168 -8.21 9.62 13.73
N PRO A 169 -9.24 10.32 13.24
CA PRO A 169 -10.63 9.91 13.44
C PRO A 169 -10.90 8.52 12.87
N LEU A 170 -11.71 7.71 13.54
CA LEU A 170 -11.94 6.31 13.15
C LEU A 170 -12.43 6.17 11.71
N SER A 171 -13.36 7.01 11.25
CA SER A 171 -13.87 6.95 9.87
C SER A 171 -12.76 7.24 8.84
N VAL A 172 -11.83 8.13 9.18
CA VAL A 172 -10.66 8.43 8.36
C VAL A 172 -9.70 7.24 8.35
N ALA A 173 -9.43 6.63 9.50
CA ALA A 173 -8.57 5.45 9.59
C ALA A 173 -9.13 4.28 8.77
N GLU A 174 -10.44 4.02 8.85
CA GLU A 174 -11.14 3.04 8.01
C GLU A 174 -10.98 3.33 6.52
N ASP A 175 -11.18 4.58 6.11
CA ASP A 175 -11.01 5.00 4.72
C ASP A 175 -9.55 4.90 4.24
N LEU A 176 -8.57 5.23 5.09
CA LEU A 176 -7.16 5.06 4.79
C LEU A 176 -6.84 3.58 4.55
N LEU A 177 -7.22 2.69 5.47
CA LEU A 177 -7.03 1.24 5.30
C LEU A 177 -7.67 0.72 4.01
N PHE A 178 -8.88 1.19 3.71
CA PHE A 178 -9.66 0.71 2.58
C PHE A 178 -9.16 1.20 1.22
N LYS A 179 -8.63 2.44 1.15
CA LYS A 179 -8.34 3.13 -0.11
C LYS A 179 -6.86 3.13 -0.48
N THR A 180 -5.94 3.30 0.47
CA THR A 180 -4.51 3.57 0.18
C THR A 180 -3.81 2.42 -0.52
N GLY A 181 -4.13 1.17 -0.19
CA GLY A 181 -3.54 -0.03 -0.79
C GLY A 181 -4.01 -0.38 -2.21
N ARG A 182 -4.37 0.60 -3.04
CA ARG A 182 -4.89 0.38 -4.39
C ARG A 182 -3.95 0.94 -5.46
N ALA A 183 -3.38 0.04 -6.25
CA ALA A 183 -2.51 0.40 -7.37
C ALA A 183 -3.26 1.11 -8.51
N TYR A 184 -4.58 0.96 -8.61
CA TYR A 184 -5.44 1.51 -9.66
C TYR A 184 -6.90 1.63 -9.16
N PRO A 185 -7.75 2.45 -9.80
CA PRO A 185 -9.13 2.62 -9.37
C PRO A 185 -9.97 1.35 -9.61
N ALA A 186 -10.98 1.10 -8.78
CA ALA A 186 -11.81 -0.10 -8.92
C ALA A 186 -12.83 0.01 -10.06
N TYR A 187 -13.38 1.20 -10.23
CA TYR A 187 -14.32 1.60 -11.27
C TYR A 187 -14.43 3.13 -11.29
N TRP A 188 -15.21 3.67 -12.23
CA TRP A 188 -15.53 5.09 -12.30
C TRP A 188 -17.03 5.30 -12.08
N LYS A 189 -17.37 6.34 -11.33
CA LYS A 189 -18.75 6.77 -11.09
C LYS A 189 -19.34 7.40 -12.36
N PRO A 190 -20.67 7.62 -12.43
CA PRO A 190 -21.31 8.30 -13.55
C PRO A 190 -20.76 9.71 -13.83
N ASP A 191 -20.19 10.37 -12.81
CA ASP A 191 -19.54 11.67 -12.94
C ASP A 191 -18.07 11.60 -13.39
N GLY A 192 -17.59 10.42 -13.80
CA GLY A 192 -16.22 10.17 -14.25
C GLY A 192 -15.20 10.05 -13.13
N ARG A 193 -15.57 10.21 -11.86
CA ARG A 193 -14.59 10.09 -10.75
C ARG A 193 -14.23 8.64 -10.47
N ALA A 194 -12.94 8.42 -10.25
CA ALA A 194 -12.43 7.16 -9.75
C ALA A 194 -13.06 6.80 -8.39
N ALA A 195 -13.37 5.52 -8.21
CA ALA A 195 -14.01 5.00 -7.03
C ALA A 195 -13.13 3.99 -6.28
N GLN A 196 -13.36 3.95 -4.97
CA GLN A 196 -12.69 3.10 -3.98
C GLN A 196 -11.19 3.36 -3.78
N CYS A 197 -10.58 4.33 -4.45
CA CYS A 197 -9.24 4.84 -4.18
C CYS A 197 -9.32 6.23 -3.51
N PRO A 198 -8.20 6.78 -3.02
CA PRO A 198 -8.15 8.18 -2.59
C PRO A 198 -8.43 9.09 -3.79
N TYR A 199 -8.86 10.32 -3.49
CA TYR A 199 -8.98 11.36 -4.52
C TYR A 199 -7.62 11.75 -5.09
N ARG A 200 -6.60 11.86 -4.23
CA ARG A 200 -5.24 12.21 -4.62
C ARG A 200 -4.23 11.68 -3.60
N VAL A 201 -3.09 11.22 -4.05
CA VAL A 201 -1.95 10.80 -3.23
C VAL A 201 -0.70 11.49 -3.73
N GLU A 202 0.15 11.97 -2.81
CA GLU A 202 1.44 12.57 -3.12
C GLU A 202 2.52 11.92 -2.26
N TRP A 203 3.65 11.55 -2.88
CA TRP A 203 4.88 11.24 -2.17
C TRP A 203 5.66 12.52 -1.94
N LEU A 204 6.11 12.73 -0.71
CA LEU A 204 6.89 13.90 -0.33
C LEU A 204 8.30 13.50 0.09
N SER A 205 9.28 14.32 -0.29
CA SER A 205 10.67 14.20 0.15
C SER A 205 10.83 14.62 1.62
N PRO A 206 11.98 14.35 2.25
CA PRO A 206 12.33 14.91 3.56
C PRO A 206 12.29 16.45 3.62
N THR A 207 12.50 17.12 2.49
CA THR A 207 12.42 18.59 2.36
C THR A 207 10.99 19.10 2.14
N GLY A 208 10.02 18.20 1.96
CA GLY A 208 8.62 18.53 1.71
C GLY A 208 8.26 18.73 0.24
N ASP A 209 9.20 18.48 -0.67
CA ASP A 209 8.98 18.57 -2.12
C ASP A 209 8.09 17.41 -2.59
N ILE A 210 7.20 17.68 -3.55
CA ILE A 210 6.36 16.64 -4.15
C ILE A 210 7.20 15.86 -5.15
N LEU A 211 7.41 14.57 -4.86
CA LEU A 211 8.18 13.66 -5.70
C LEU A 211 7.33 13.03 -6.81
N ALA A 212 6.10 12.64 -6.47
CA ALA A 212 5.14 12.12 -7.43
C ALA A 212 3.70 12.27 -6.92
N VAL A 213 2.76 12.27 -7.87
CA VAL A 213 1.32 12.45 -7.64
C VAL A 213 0.57 11.29 -8.28
N SER A 214 -0.51 10.82 -7.64
CA SER A 214 -1.45 9.87 -8.24
C SER A 214 -2.22 10.49 -9.40
N ASP A 215 -2.62 9.68 -10.36
CA ASP A 215 -3.38 10.05 -11.57
C ASP A 215 -4.66 9.22 -11.69
N TYR A 216 -5.34 8.96 -10.57
CA TYR A 216 -6.56 8.14 -10.55
C TYR A 216 -7.68 8.69 -11.45
N GLU A 217 -7.69 9.99 -11.69
CA GLU A 217 -8.60 10.72 -12.56
C GLU A 217 -8.40 10.44 -14.06
N ASP A 218 -7.25 9.92 -14.48
CA ASP A 218 -6.96 9.61 -15.88
C ASP A 218 -7.61 8.29 -16.30
N GLN A 219 -8.95 8.32 -16.44
CA GLN A 219 -9.74 7.17 -16.84
C GLN A 219 -9.25 6.56 -18.17
N GLN A 220 -8.84 7.41 -19.13
CA GLN A 220 -8.42 6.98 -20.44
C GLN A 220 -7.18 6.10 -20.37
N LYS A 221 -6.15 6.51 -19.61
CA LYS A 221 -4.93 5.72 -19.37
C LYS A 221 -5.24 4.30 -18.88
N PHE A 222 -6.14 4.13 -17.92
CA PHE A 222 -6.44 2.81 -17.38
C PHE A 222 -7.25 1.95 -18.36
N LEU A 223 -8.22 2.54 -19.06
CA LEU A 223 -9.06 1.83 -20.03
C LEU A 223 -8.28 1.39 -21.26
N GLU A 224 -7.47 2.28 -21.84
CA GLU A 224 -6.67 1.99 -23.03
C GLU A 224 -5.65 0.87 -22.74
N PHE A 225 -4.92 0.96 -21.64
CA PHE A 225 -3.96 -0.06 -21.26
C PHE A 225 -4.62 -1.43 -21.04
N THR A 226 -5.79 -1.46 -20.38
CA THR A 226 -6.56 -2.69 -20.18
C THR A 226 -7.06 -3.26 -21.52
N CYS A 227 -7.49 -2.40 -22.43
CA CYS A 227 -7.94 -2.78 -23.76
C CYS A 227 -6.80 -3.32 -24.64
N GLN A 228 -5.61 -2.75 -24.55
CA GLN A 228 -4.46 -3.16 -25.37
C GLN A 228 -3.78 -4.41 -24.81
N HIS A 229 -3.61 -4.49 -23.49
CA HIS A 229 -2.71 -5.47 -22.86
C HIS A 229 -3.43 -6.55 -22.05
N ARG A 230 -4.75 -6.44 -21.84
CA ARG A 230 -5.54 -7.34 -20.99
C ARG A 230 -4.98 -7.45 -19.56
N SER A 231 -4.41 -6.35 -19.07
CA SER A 231 -3.80 -6.20 -17.74
C SER A 231 -4.14 -4.82 -17.18
N PRO A 232 -4.32 -4.65 -15.86
CA PRO A 232 -4.51 -3.32 -15.28
C PRO A 232 -3.23 -2.48 -15.41
N ASN A 233 -3.41 -1.17 -15.58
CA ASN A 233 -2.34 -0.19 -15.42
C ASN A 233 -2.12 0.14 -13.93
N VAL A 234 -1.09 0.92 -13.61
CA VAL A 234 -0.75 1.36 -12.25
C VAL A 234 -0.75 2.89 -12.18
N ALA A 235 -1.23 3.41 -11.07
CA ALA A 235 -1.26 4.84 -10.80
C ALA A 235 0.17 5.41 -10.67
N ALA A 236 0.39 6.63 -11.17
CA ALA A 236 1.71 7.24 -11.35
C ALA A 236 2.56 7.25 -10.07
N HIS A 237 2.01 7.61 -8.92
CA HIS A 237 2.74 7.57 -7.65
C HIS A 237 3.25 6.16 -7.26
N TRP A 238 2.50 5.09 -7.54
CA TRP A 238 2.96 3.72 -7.32
C TRP A 238 4.02 3.29 -8.33
N ALA A 239 3.90 3.74 -9.58
CA ALA A 239 4.93 3.54 -10.59
C ALA A 239 6.25 4.24 -10.19
N TYR A 240 6.17 5.50 -9.75
CA TYR A 240 7.30 6.27 -9.21
C TYR A 240 7.97 5.53 -8.07
N LEU A 241 7.19 5.04 -7.09
CA LEU A 241 7.72 4.30 -5.94
C LEU A 241 8.63 3.14 -6.36
N LEU A 242 8.26 2.46 -7.45
CA LEU A 242 8.94 1.28 -7.94
C LEU A 242 10.14 1.56 -8.84
N GLU A 243 10.32 2.79 -9.34
CA GLU A 243 11.47 3.13 -10.19
C GLU A 243 12.79 2.64 -9.59
N PRO A 244 13.69 2.02 -10.38
CA PRO A 244 13.66 1.88 -11.84
C PRO A 244 12.95 0.61 -12.36
N LEU A 245 12.10 -0.03 -11.56
CA LEU A 245 11.25 -1.13 -12.01
C LEU A 245 10.07 -0.56 -12.82
N ALA A 246 9.71 -1.23 -13.92
CA ALA A 246 8.62 -0.78 -14.80
C ALA A 246 7.51 -1.82 -14.93
N LEU A 247 6.27 -1.34 -15.07
CA LEU A 247 5.12 -2.20 -15.33
C LEU A 247 5.32 -2.95 -16.65
N HIS A 248 5.08 -4.25 -16.64
CA HIS A 248 5.16 -5.10 -17.82
C HIS A 248 4.15 -4.64 -18.87
N LEU A 249 4.59 -4.60 -20.14
CA LEU A 249 3.84 -4.09 -21.30
C LEU A 249 3.64 -2.57 -21.35
N SER A 250 4.14 -1.81 -20.37
CA SER A 250 4.24 -0.35 -20.53
C SER A 250 5.39 0.02 -21.46
N ASP A 251 5.29 1.22 -22.05
CA ASP A 251 6.34 1.80 -22.90
C ASP A 251 7.55 2.30 -22.08
N CYS A 252 7.44 2.33 -20.76
CA CYS A 252 8.51 2.73 -19.87
C CYS A 252 9.66 1.71 -19.92
N GLY A 253 10.88 2.20 -20.13
CA GLY A 253 12.09 1.43 -19.88
C GLY A 253 12.21 1.13 -18.38
N GLY A 254 12.72 -0.05 -18.05
CA GLY A 254 12.97 -0.44 -16.66
C GLY A 254 13.99 -1.55 -16.60
N VAL A 255 14.82 -1.54 -15.56
CA VAL A 255 15.87 -2.57 -15.35
C VAL A 255 15.26 -3.93 -15.04
N ILE A 256 14.06 -3.93 -14.47
CA ILE A 256 13.24 -5.10 -14.17
C ILE A 256 11.81 -4.76 -14.58
N ARG A 257 11.14 -5.70 -15.24
CA ARG A 257 9.71 -5.60 -15.56
C ARG A 257 8.89 -6.39 -14.55
N PHE A 258 7.77 -5.84 -14.09
CA PHE A 258 6.91 -6.51 -13.13
C PHE A 258 5.45 -6.55 -13.58
N ARG A 259 4.70 -7.52 -13.07
CA ARG A 259 3.22 -7.49 -13.11
C ARG A 259 2.67 -7.78 -11.72
N GLN A 260 1.45 -7.34 -11.45
CA GLN A 260 0.77 -7.68 -10.21
C GLN A 260 0.36 -9.16 -10.18
N ILE A 261 0.53 -9.82 -9.04
CA ILE A 261 0.13 -11.23 -8.83
C ILE A 261 -1.32 -11.33 -8.36
N GLU A 262 -1.71 -10.46 -7.43
CA GLU A 262 -2.93 -10.60 -6.65
C GLU A 262 -4.04 -9.58 -7.00
N TYR A 263 -5.17 -9.76 -6.33
CA TYR A 263 -6.38 -8.94 -6.36
C TYR A 263 -6.10 -7.43 -6.25
N HIS A 264 -7.08 -6.61 -6.62
CA HIS A 264 -6.95 -5.16 -6.78
C HIS A 264 -6.59 -4.36 -5.49
N ARG A 265 -6.46 -5.02 -4.34
CA ARG A 265 -6.03 -4.44 -3.05
C ARG A 265 -4.75 -5.14 -2.60
N MET A 266 -3.74 -4.35 -2.27
CA MET A 266 -2.53 -4.83 -1.61
C MET A 266 -2.90 -5.46 -0.26
N PRO A 267 -2.40 -6.67 0.06
CA PRO A 267 -2.40 -7.17 1.43
C PRO A 267 -1.86 -6.14 2.41
N LEU A 268 -2.42 -6.10 3.62
CA LEU A 268 -1.97 -5.16 4.64
C LEU A 268 -1.97 -5.75 6.04
N LEU A 269 -1.14 -5.19 6.89
CA LEU A 269 -1.25 -5.28 8.35
C LEU A 269 -1.54 -3.89 8.89
N ALA A 270 -2.31 -3.80 9.96
CA ALA A 270 -2.62 -2.56 10.63
C ALA A 270 -2.48 -2.69 12.14
N TYR A 271 -1.96 -1.64 12.77
CA TYR A 271 -1.94 -1.46 14.22
C TYR A 271 -2.63 -0.14 14.55
N LEU A 272 -3.64 -0.22 15.41
CA LEU A 272 -4.43 0.92 15.86
C LEU A 272 -4.44 0.92 17.39
N SER A 273 -4.13 2.06 18.00
CA SER A 273 -4.29 2.26 19.44
C SER A 273 -5.45 3.22 19.73
N PHE A 274 -6.10 3.00 20.88
CA PHE A 274 -7.28 3.73 21.34
C PHE A 274 -7.13 4.00 22.83
N ASP A 275 -7.76 5.05 23.35
CA ASP A 275 -7.82 5.30 24.81
C ASP A 275 -8.58 4.17 25.51
N ASP A 276 -9.73 3.78 24.95
CA ASP A 276 -10.49 2.61 25.36
C ASP A 276 -11.03 1.88 24.12
N PRO A 277 -10.43 0.76 23.69
CA PRO A 277 -10.90 0.01 22.53
C PRO A 277 -12.27 -0.64 22.73
N LYS A 278 -12.80 -0.68 23.96
CA LYS A 278 -14.13 -1.25 24.24
C LYS A 278 -15.28 -0.35 23.79
N VAL A 279 -15.00 0.91 23.47
CA VAL A 279 -16.01 1.84 22.92
C VAL A 279 -16.36 1.51 21.47
N LEU A 280 -15.52 0.73 20.77
CA LEU A 280 -15.77 0.31 19.41
C LEU A 280 -16.98 -0.62 19.35
N THR A 281 -17.89 -0.30 18.44
CA THR A 281 -19.07 -1.12 18.18
C THR A 281 -18.71 -2.37 17.38
N ARG A 282 -19.66 -3.30 17.27
CA ARG A 282 -19.52 -4.47 16.39
C ARG A 282 -19.34 -4.06 14.92
N GLY A 283 -19.97 -2.97 14.49
CA GLY A 283 -19.81 -2.42 13.14
C GLY A 283 -18.37 -1.98 12.89
N ASP A 284 -17.81 -1.19 13.83
CA ASP A 284 -16.42 -0.72 13.75
C ASP A 284 -15.43 -1.89 13.70
N PHE A 285 -15.56 -2.88 14.60
CA PHE A 285 -14.71 -4.07 14.59
C PHE A 285 -14.80 -4.85 13.27
N ALA A 286 -16.01 -5.01 12.73
CA ALA A 286 -16.20 -5.69 11.44
C ALA A 286 -15.52 -4.91 10.30
N ARG A 287 -15.60 -3.56 10.31
CA ARG A 287 -14.95 -2.73 9.29
C ARG A 287 -13.43 -2.80 9.35
N LEU A 288 -12.86 -2.72 10.55
CA LEU A 288 -11.42 -2.84 10.78
C LEU A 288 -10.89 -4.24 10.42
N ALA A 289 -11.61 -5.30 10.82
CA ALA A 289 -11.17 -6.68 10.57
C ALA A 289 -11.27 -7.09 9.10
N LEU A 290 -12.29 -6.60 8.38
CA LEU A 290 -12.53 -6.98 6.98
C LEU A 290 -12.01 -5.95 5.98
N ILE A 291 -11.52 -4.80 6.46
CA ILE A 291 -11.06 -3.66 5.65
C ILE A 291 -12.17 -3.32 4.63
N THR A 292 -13.32 -2.91 5.16
CA THR A 292 -14.47 -2.47 4.34
C THR A 292 -14.56 -0.96 4.33
N LYS A 293 -15.44 -0.42 3.49
CA LYS A 293 -15.65 1.02 3.39
C LYS A 293 -16.16 1.58 4.73
N ALA A 294 -15.70 2.78 5.09
CA ALA A 294 -16.22 3.50 6.23
C ALA A 294 -17.75 3.67 6.16
N GLY A 295 -18.39 3.64 7.33
CA GLY A 295 -19.84 3.76 7.45
C GLY A 295 -20.30 3.92 8.90
N PRO A 296 -21.62 3.99 9.14
CA PRO A 296 -22.17 4.20 10.48
C PRO A 296 -21.75 3.09 11.45
N SER A 297 -21.23 3.47 12.63
CA SER A 297 -20.76 2.53 13.66
C SER A 297 -21.85 1.54 14.09
N ASP A 298 -23.10 1.99 14.17
CA ASP A 298 -24.25 1.17 14.58
C ASP A 298 -24.69 0.13 13.55
N SER A 299 -24.16 0.17 12.31
CA SER A 299 -24.47 -0.79 11.25
C SER A 299 -23.32 -1.73 10.94
N LEU A 300 -23.63 -2.97 10.57
CA LEU A 300 -22.65 -3.87 9.98
C LEU A 300 -22.30 -3.42 8.55
N PRO A 301 -21.09 -3.71 8.05
CA PRO A 301 -20.77 -3.52 6.65
C PRO A 301 -21.66 -4.40 5.76
N ILE A 302 -22.06 -3.87 4.62
CA ILE A 302 -22.86 -4.54 3.58
C ILE A 302 -21.92 -5.29 2.63
#